data_AF-A0A930ES43-F1
#
_entry.id   AF-A0A930ES43-F1
#
_cell.length_a   1.000
_cell.length_b   1.000
_cell.length_c   1.000
_cell.angle_alpha   90.00
_cell.angle_beta   90.00
_cell.angle_gamma   90.00
#
_symmetry.space_group_name_H-M   'P 1'
#
loop_
_entity.id
_entity.type
_entity.pdbx_description
1 polymer ?
#
loop_
_entity_poly.entity_id
_entity_poly.type
_entity_poly.pdbx_seq_one_letter_code
_entity_poly.pdbx_strand_id
1 'polypeptide(L)'
;MKESNNILRMWALLVCTLLVLVGMYYLPERIGGWEIKPIDILSDLRTDAQDSLEQDPEKLLDQNLTTYRDGSTEVKLSNKVSAKSEGGEHAGAVVSEAEQARLDSLYQRSLSTSGLSSDSTFVPIEDYTAGHVALSRYYSALQHRNNLGRPVRIVVLGDSFIEGDIFTAPLRKSLQDKFGGGGVGWMPLSSTTAGYRTSVRHEFSGWTDQSVLGAAKKGQTFSGHYFTGHEGSRVSYSLPRGSHNFDRAVLYYMAPEGVSLSVKVADSTQTYQLAASSALQEHNLLTTPANSFKMSLLSGSNGLKLYGLALEANRGVTVDNMGLRGNSGHTINGIDEGLTTRFCELRAYDLIILQYGLNVANDKQKDYSNYAKTLRGIISRLRQVSPKSDILVMSVSDRAKKTSSGVETMKSIFYLHSTQQEVAREMGCAFWSTLKAMRSHGGIGAMVGKGQAAKDYTHLTHKGGVDVAQQFVKALTAEQRFRESMH
;
A
#
# COMPACT_ATOMS: atom_id res chain seq x y z
N MET A 1 59.87 47.02 6.00
CA MET A 1 58.81 46.01 6.21
C MET A 1 58.67 45.19 4.94
N LYS A 2 58.98 43.89 4.96
CA LYS A 2 58.81 43.00 3.80
C LYS A 2 57.33 42.59 3.74
N GLU A 3 56.59 43.08 2.75
CA GLU A 3 55.25 42.60 2.47
C GLU A 3 55.31 41.11 2.09
N SER A 4 54.67 40.28 2.89
CA SER A 4 54.56 38.84 2.65
C SER A 4 53.65 38.60 1.44
N ASN A 5 54.20 37.98 0.40
CA ASN A 5 53.51 37.68 -0.86
C ASN A 5 52.51 36.52 -0.68
N ASN A 6 51.44 36.78 0.09
CA ASN A 6 50.43 35.79 0.49
C ASN A 6 49.61 35.26 -0.69
N ILE A 7 49.49 36.06 -1.77
CA ILE A 7 48.78 35.68 -3.00
C ILE A 7 49.54 34.57 -3.74
N LEU A 8 50.87 34.66 -3.82
CA LEU A 8 51.69 33.63 -4.46
C LEU A 8 51.62 32.29 -3.70
N ARG A 9 51.56 32.35 -2.35
CA ARG A 9 51.39 31.16 -1.51
C ARG A 9 50.03 30.52 -1.70
N MET A 10 48.97 31.31 -1.83
CA MET A 10 47.61 30.81 -2.10
C MET A 10 47.53 30.10 -3.46
N TRP A 11 48.11 30.69 -4.51
CA TRP A 11 48.17 30.05 -5.83
C TRP A 11 49.01 28.77 -5.83
N ALA A 12 50.15 28.77 -5.14
CA ALA A 12 50.96 27.56 -4.98
C ALA A 12 50.18 26.44 -4.24
N LEU A 13 49.38 26.80 -3.23
CA LEU A 13 48.56 25.85 -2.48
C LEU A 13 47.43 25.28 -3.34
N LEU A 14 46.76 26.11 -4.16
CA LEU A 14 45.75 25.68 -5.12
C LEU A 14 46.32 24.71 -6.17
N VAL A 15 47.49 25.04 -6.74
CA VAL A 15 48.17 24.19 -7.72
C VAL A 15 48.63 22.88 -7.08
N CYS A 16 49.20 22.91 -5.87
CA CYS A 16 49.55 21.70 -5.14
C CYS A 16 48.32 20.83 -4.84
N THR A 17 47.19 21.43 -4.45
CA THR A 17 45.95 20.69 -4.18
C THR A 17 45.42 20.04 -5.46
N LEU A 18 45.43 20.77 -6.58
CA LEU A 18 45.03 20.23 -7.87
C LEU A 18 45.93 19.07 -8.32
N LEU A 19 47.24 19.19 -8.15
CA LEU A 19 48.20 18.12 -8.48
C LEU A 19 48.03 16.89 -7.59
N VAL A 20 47.71 17.05 -6.30
CA VAL A 20 47.38 15.94 -5.40
C VAL A 20 46.10 15.24 -5.84
N LEU A 21 45.06 16.00 -6.21
CA LEU A 21 43.79 15.45 -6.70
C LEU A 21 43.95 14.69 -8.02
N VAL A 22 44.77 15.21 -8.94
CA VAL A 22 45.12 14.51 -10.18
C VAL A 22 46.00 13.29 -9.90
N GLY A 23 46.93 13.37 -8.95
CA GLY A 23 47.73 12.22 -8.52
C GLY A 23 46.88 11.09 -7.93
N MET A 24 45.84 11.43 -7.17
CA MET A 24 44.87 10.46 -6.64
C MET A 24 44.05 9.76 -7.73
N TYR A 25 43.83 10.41 -8.86
CA TYR A 25 43.15 9.80 -10.01
C TYR A 25 43.98 8.68 -10.67
N TYR A 26 45.32 8.79 -10.64
CA TYR A 26 46.22 7.78 -11.20
C TYR A 26 46.70 6.73 -10.18
N LEU A 27 46.10 6.68 -8.98
CA LEU A 27 46.44 5.63 -8.03
C LEU A 27 46.02 4.25 -8.58
N PRO A 28 46.91 3.24 -8.54
CA PRO A 28 46.54 1.89 -8.92
C PRO A 28 45.47 1.32 -7.97
N GLU A 29 44.57 0.50 -8.50
CA GLU A 29 43.42 -0.06 -7.76
C GLU A 29 43.81 -0.95 -6.57
N ARG A 30 45.08 -1.37 -6.51
CA ARG A 30 45.63 -2.16 -5.42
C ARG A 30 46.99 -1.64 -4.99
N ILE A 31 47.10 -1.29 -3.70
CA ILE A 31 48.36 -0.97 -3.04
C ILE A 31 48.47 -1.87 -1.80
N GLY A 32 49.48 -2.76 -1.80
CA GLY A 32 49.81 -3.57 -0.61
C GLY A 32 48.67 -4.48 -0.09
N GLY A 33 47.84 -5.04 -0.97
CA GLY A 33 46.75 -5.96 -0.59
C GLY A 33 45.42 -5.29 -0.21
N TRP A 34 45.32 -3.97 -0.28
CA TRP A 34 44.09 -3.21 -0.03
C TRP A 34 43.49 -2.75 -1.38
N GLU A 35 42.19 -2.96 -1.57
CA GLU A 35 41.44 -2.39 -2.71
C GLU A 35 41.04 -0.95 -2.39
N ILE A 36 41.51 -0.01 -3.20
CA ILE A 36 41.19 1.41 -3.06
C ILE A 36 40.13 1.74 -4.11
N LYS A 37 39.01 2.35 -3.67
CA LYS A 37 37.94 2.78 -4.57
C LYS A 37 38.38 4.06 -5.30
N PRO A 38 38.50 4.07 -6.64
CA PRO A 38 38.96 5.25 -7.37
C PRO A 38 37.95 6.40 -7.21
N ILE A 39 38.46 7.61 -7.00
CA ILE A 39 37.65 8.82 -6.85
C ILE A 39 37.55 9.48 -8.24
N ASP A 40 36.38 9.42 -8.88
CA ASP A 40 36.13 10.07 -10.18
C ASP A 40 35.67 11.53 -10.00
N ILE A 41 36.65 12.43 -9.90
CA ILE A 41 36.48 13.87 -9.63
C ILE A 41 35.90 14.61 -10.85
N LEU A 42 35.90 13.99 -12.04
CA LEU A 42 35.40 14.60 -13.29
C LEU A 42 33.99 14.11 -13.66
N SER A 43 33.35 13.31 -12.80
CA SER A 43 32.00 12.79 -13.02
C SER A 43 30.96 13.92 -13.23
N ASP A 44 31.06 15.02 -12.48
CA ASP A 44 30.17 16.18 -12.61
C ASP A 44 30.43 17.05 -13.86
N LEU A 45 31.55 16.85 -14.56
CA LEU A 45 31.89 17.57 -15.80
C LEU A 45 31.53 16.78 -17.07
N ARG A 46 31.13 15.52 -16.95
CA ARG A 46 30.63 14.72 -18.08
C ARG A 46 29.19 15.12 -18.40
N THR A 47 29.03 15.98 -19.40
CA THR A 47 27.73 16.26 -20.03
C THR A 47 27.39 15.16 -21.04
N ASP A 48 26.23 14.53 -20.84
CA ASP A 48 25.32 13.93 -21.84
C ASP A 48 25.91 13.11 -23.00
N ALA A 49 26.66 12.05 -22.69
CA ALA A 49 26.88 10.95 -23.65
C ALA A 49 26.43 9.57 -23.14
N GLN A 50 26.27 9.41 -21.81
CA GLN A 50 25.95 8.12 -21.18
C GLN A 50 24.45 7.88 -20.94
N ASP A 51 23.62 8.92 -21.10
CA ASP A 51 22.14 8.83 -21.09
C ASP A 51 21.58 8.11 -22.35
N SER A 52 22.44 7.72 -23.30
CA SER A 52 22.05 7.00 -24.53
C SER A 52 21.95 5.47 -24.38
N LEU A 53 22.36 4.91 -23.23
CA LEU A 53 22.33 3.46 -22.95
C LEU A 53 21.37 3.07 -21.82
N GLU A 54 20.88 4.01 -21.01
CA GLU A 54 19.73 3.75 -20.13
C GLU A 54 18.46 3.72 -21.00
N GLN A 55 17.82 2.54 -21.11
CA GLN A 55 16.53 2.45 -21.76
C GLN A 55 15.53 3.37 -21.05
N ASP A 56 14.85 4.21 -21.84
CA ASP A 56 13.84 5.16 -21.36
C ASP A 56 12.78 4.41 -20.53
N PRO A 57 12.63 4.73 -19.23
CA PRO A 57 11.78 3.95 -18.32
C PRO A 57 10.30 4.03 -18.69
N GLU A 58 9.88 5.06 -19.44
CA GLU A 58 8.55 5.14 -20.03
C GLU A 58 8.38 4.07 -21.12
N LYS A 59 9.37 3.93 -22.01
CA LYS A 59 9.36 2.89 -23.06
C LYS A 59 9.39 1.49 -22.46
N LEU A 60 10.10 1.28 -21.35
CA LEU A 60 10.09 0.00 -20.62
C LEU A 60 8.69 -0.33 -20.07
N LEU A 61 7.98 0.66 -19.55
CA LEU A 61 6.59 0.46 -19.09
C LEU A 61 5.67 0.11 -20.27
N ASP A 62 5.79 0.82 -21.38
CA ASP A 62 4.98 0.64 -22.60
C ASP A 62 5.29 -0.68 -23.32
N GLN A 63 6.55 -1.13 -23.32
CA GLN A 63 6.94 -2.47 -23.77
C GLN A 63 6.30 -3.54 -22.89
N ASN A 64 6.37 -3.42 -21.56
CA ASN A 64 5.69 -4.36 -20.66
C ASN A 64 4.16 -4.33 -20.77
N LEU A 65 3.55 -3.25 -21.28
CA LEU A 65 2.13 -3.18 -21.63
C LEU A 65 1.80 -3.96 -22.92
N THR A 66 2.76 -4.07 -23.85
CA THR A 66 2.60 -4.77 -25.13
C THR A 66 2.99 -6.24 -25.07
N THR A 67 3.93 -6.64 -24.20
CA THR A 67 4.33 -8.05 -24.02
C THR A 67 3.18 -8.95 -23.55
N TYR A 68 2.26 -8.44 -22.71
CA TYR A 68 1.04 -9.18 -22.34
C TYR A 68 0.05 -9.34 -23.51
N ARG A 69 0.18 -8.54 -24.57
CA ARG A 69 -0.74 -8.55 -25.73
C ARG A 69 -0.31 -9.53 -26.82
N ASP A 70 0.99 -9.74 -27.00
CA ASP A 70 1.50 -10.48 -28.16
C ASP A 70 1.72 -11.99 -27.89
N GLY A 71 1.67 -12.43 -26.63
CA GLY A 71 1.80 -13.85 -26.28
C GLY A 71 3.12 -14.53 -26.71
N SER A 72 4.04 -13.77 -27.31
CA SER A 72 5.28 -14.24 -27.91
C SER A 72 6.47 -13.47 -27.36
N THR A 73 6.96 -13.86 -26.19
CA THR A 73 8.40 -13.95 -25.89
C THR A 73 8.63 -14.43 -24.45
N GLU A 74 9.46 -15.47 -24.31
CA GLU A 74 10.16 -15.76 -23.06
C GLU A 74 10.96 -14.53 -22.65
N VAL A 75 10.48 -13.77 -21.67
CA VAL A 75 11.36 -12.84 -20.98
C VAL A 75 12.28 -13.70 -20.12
N LYS A 76 13.50 -13.93 -20.62
CA LYS A 76 14.65 -14.34 -19.80
C LYS A 76 15.02 -13.19 -18.84
N LEU A 77 14.13 -12.90 -17.88
CA LEU A 77 14.49 -12.26 -16.62
C LEU A 77 15.16 -13.37 -15.83
N SER A 78 16.47 -13.24 -15.60
CA SER A 78 17.28 -14.25 -14.91
C SER A 78 16.58 -14.71 -13.63
N ASN A 79 16.06 -15.95 -13.65
CA ASN A 79 15.67 -16.69 -12.45
C ASN A 79 16.94 -16.96 -11.63
N LYS A 80 17.36 -15.96 -10.84
CA LYS A 80 18.11 -16.19 -9.62
C LYS A 80 17.19 -15.85 -8.47
N VAL A 81 16.21 -16.72 -8.25
CA VAL A 81 15.64 -16.91 -6.92
C VAL A 81 16.79 -17.43 -6.05
N SER A 82 17.55 -16.52 -5.44
CA SER A 82 18.45 -16.90 -4.37
C SER A 82 17.56 -17.18 -3.16
N ALA A 83 17.21 -18.46 -3.00
CA ALA A 83 16.62 -18.97 -1.79
C ALA A 83 17.61 -18.81 -0.63
N LYS A 84 17.65 -17.61 -0.04
CA LYS A 84 18.05 -17.39 1.34
C LYS A 84 16.88 -16.74 2.07
N SER A 85 15.82 -17.51 2.26
CA SER A 85 14.84 -17.21 3.30
C SER A 85 15.47 -17.62 4.64
N GLU A 86 16.07 -16.67 5.36
CA GLU A 86 16.25 -16.84 6.80
C GLU A 86 14.90 -16.63 7.48
N GLY A 87 14.35 -17.71 8.05
CA GLY A 87 13.33 -17.66 9.10
C GLY A 87 11.90 -17.31 8.66
N GLY A 88 11.13 -18.33 8.27
CA GLY A 88 9.67 -18.27 8.20
C GLY A 88 9.12 -19.42 7.35
N GLU A 89 8.05 -20.08 7.78
CA GLU A 89 7.38 -21.24 7.14
C GLU A 89 6.71 -20.93 5.77
N HIS A 90 7.36 -20.14 4.92
CA HIS A 90 7.03 -20.00 3.51
C HIS A 90 8.12 -20.65 2.66
N ALA A 91 8.30 -21.96 2.86
CA ALA A 91 8.93 -22.80 1.85
C ALA A 91 7.97 -22.85 0.66
N GLY A 92 8.15 -21.94 -0.29
CA GLY A 92 7.46 -22.02 -1.59
C GLY A 92 7.77 -23.38 -2.19
N ALA A 93 6.75 -24.12 -2.61
CA ALA A 93 6.94 -25.34 -3.37
C ALA A 93 7.85 -25.02 -4.56
N VAL A 94 8.92 -25.79 -4.74
CA VAL A 94 9.80 -25.65 -5.90
C VAL A 94 9.03 -26.20 -7.10
N VAL A 95 8.39 -25.30 -7.85
CA VAL A 95 7.74 -25.62 -9.12
C VAL A 95 8.82 -25.68 -10.21
N SER A 96 8.79 -26.70 -11.06
CA SER A 96 9.75 -26.79 -12.16
C SER A 96 9.53 -25.64 -13.16
N GLU A 97 10.58 -25.21 -13.85
CA GLU A 97 10.47 -24.15 -14.86
C GLU A 97 9.44 -24.49 -15.95
N ALA A 98 9.36 -25.77 -16.35
CA ALA A 98 8.37 -26.25 -17.32
C ALA A 98 6.94 -26.14 -16.79
N GLU A 99 6.70 -26.45 -15.51
CA GLU A 99 5.38 -26.32 -14.91
C GLU A 99 5.00 -24.84 -14.72
N GLN A 100 5.95 -23.99 -14.33
CA GLN A 100 5.71 -22.55 -14.25
C GLN A 100 5.32 -21.99 -15.62
N ALA A 101 6.07 -22.31 -16.69
CA ALA A 101 5.77 -21.88 -18.05
C ALA A 101 4.41 -22.39 -18.56
N ARG A 102 4.02 -23.62 -18.17
CA ARG A 102 2.70 -24.18 -18.46
C ARG A 102 1.59 -23.36 -17.80
N LEU A 103 1.76 -23.00 -16.53
CA LEU A 103 0.80 -22.19 -15.78
C LEU A 103 0.69 -20.77 -16.34
N ASP A 104 1.83 -20.14 -16.67
CA ASP A 104 1.86 -18.83 -17.35
C ASP A 104 1.07 -18.87 -18.66
N SER A 105 1.26 -19.94 -19.46
CA SER A 105 0.54 -20.13 -20.72
C SER A 105 -0.97 -20.31 -20.53
N LEU A 106 -1.39 -21.02 -19.46
CA LEU A 106 -2.80 -21.17 -19.12
C LEU A 106 -3.42 -19.85 -18.67
N TYR A 107 -2.68 -19.04 -17.89
CA TYR A 107 -3.12 -17.71 -17.50
C TYR A 107 -3.39 -16.83 -18.71
N GLN A 108 -2.43 -16.75 -19.65
CA GLN A 108 -2.60 -15.95 -20.87
C GLN A 108 -3.77 -16.43 -21.73
N ARG A 109 -4.00 -17.74 -21.79
CA ARG A 109 -5.18 -18.31 -22.47
C ARG A 109 -6.48 -17.92 -21.78
N SER A 110 -6.53 -17.91 -20.45
CA SER A 110 -7.70 -17.46 -19.67
C SER A 110 -8.04 -16.00 -19.96
N LEU A 111 -7.03 -15.12 -20.01
CA LEU A 111 -7.22 -13.72 -20.39
C LEU A 111 -7.73 -13.58 -21.83
N SER A 112 -7.18 -14.38 -22.77
CA SER A 112 -7.57 -14.34 -24.18
C SER A 112 -8.99 -14.84 -24.42
N THR A 113 -9.37 -15.96 -23.81
CA THR A 113 -10.74 -16.51 -23.91
C THR A 113 -11.80 -15.59 -23.28
N SER A 114 -11.41 -14.79 -22.29
CA SER A 114 -12.28 -13.76 -21.70
C SER A 114 -12.38 -12.47 -22.54
N GLY A 115 -11.65 -12.37 -23.66
CA GLY A 115 -11.55 -11.15 -24.47
C GLY A 115 -10.75 -10.01 -23.81
N LEU A 116 -10.13 -10.26 -22.64
CA LEU A 116 -9.41 -9.26 -21.87
C LEU A 116 -8.03 -8.96 -22.46
N SER A 117 -7.41 -9.90 -23.17
CA SER A 117 -6.13 -9.64 -23.87
C SER A 117 -6.27 -8.63 -25.01
N SER A 118 -7.45 -8.52 -25.61
CA SER A 118 -7.76 -7.53 -26.66
C SER A 118 -8.20 -6.18 -26.12
N ASP A 119 -8.54 -6.07 -24.83
CA ASP A 119 -8.90 -4.79 -24.21
C ASP A 119 -7.62 -4.01 -23.89
N SER A 120 -7.37 -2.96 -24.69
CA SER A 120 -6.18 -2.11 -24.50
C SER A 120 -6.15 -1.37 -23.15
N THR A 121 -7.27 -1.29 -22.45
CA THR A 121 -7.41 -0.66 -21.13
C THR A 121 -7.31 -1.64 -19.97
N PHE A 122 -7.28 -2.94 -20.24
CA PHE A 122 -7.16 -3.95 -19.20
C PHE A 122 -5.72 -4.09 -18.71
N VAL A 123 -5.55 -4.15 -17.39
CA VAL A 123 -4.26 -4.40 -16.73
C VAL A 123 -4.43 -5.61 -15.79
N PRO A 124 -3.77 -6.75 -16.07
CA PRO A 124 -3.87 -7.94 -15.23
C PRO A 124 -3.13 -7.77 -13.90
N ILE A 125 -3.42 -8.66 -12.95
CA ILE A 125 -2.57 -8.86 -11.78
C ILE A 125 -1.40 -9.74 -12.23
N GLU A 126 -0.19 -9.33 -11.90
CA GLU A 126 1.03 -10.11 -12.14
C GLU A 126 1.28 -10.97 -10.89
N ASP A 127 1.22 -12.29 -11.01
CA ASP A 127 1.53 -13.23 -9.93
C ASP A 127 3.01 -13.63 -10.00
N TYR A 128 3.81 -13.18 -9.02
CA TYR A 128 5.23 -13.52 -8.93
C TYR A 128 5.52 -14.69 -7.98
N THR A 129 4.51 -15.43 -7.53
CA THR A 129 4.71 -16.65 -6.76
C THR A 129 4.91 -17.85 -7.67
N ALA A 130 5.74 -18.80 -7.22
CA ALA A 130 5.88 -20.08 -7.90
C ALA A 130 4.53 -20.82 -7.88
N GLY A 131 4.09 -21.29 -9.04
CA GLY A 131 2.86 -22.06 -9.18
C GLY A 131 1.56 -21.23 -9.25
N HIS A 132 1.65 -19.92 -9.45
CA HIS A 132 0.47 -19.02 -9.45
C HIS A 132 -0.38 -19.15 -8.19
N VAL A 133 0.25 -19.08 -7.01
CA VAL A 133 -0.41 -19.28 -5.72
C VAL A 133 -0.68 -17.97 -4.96
N ALA A 134 -0.36 -16.80 -5.53
CA ALA A 134 -0.68 -15.53 -4.88
C ALA A 134 -2.19 -15.38 -4.74
N LEU A 135 -2.67 -14.71 -3.69
CA LEU A 135 -4.11 -14.54 -3.46
C LEU A 135 -4.91 -15.85 -3.25
N SER A 136 -4.24 -17.01 -3.17
CA SER A 136 -4.92 -18.31 -3.00
C SER A 136 -5.73 -18.39 -1.71
N ARG A 137 -5.24 -17.79 -0.62
CA ARG A 137 -5.94 -17.75 0.67
C ARG A 137 -7.12 -16.81 0.62
N TYR A 138 -6.94 -15.66 -0.02
CA TYR A 138 -8.03 -14.71 -0.30
C TYR A 138 -9.16 -15.35 -1.11
N TYR A 139 -8.85 -16.03 -2.22
CA TYR A 139 -9.88 -16.69 -3.04
C TYR A 139 -10.49 -17.91 -2.35
N SER A 140 -9.71 -18.68 -1.59
CA SER A 140 -10.23 -19.75 -0.76
C SER A 140 -11.21 -19.21 0.29
N ALA A 141 -10.88 -18.08 0.94
CA ALA A 141 -11.78 -17.41 1.87
C ALA A 141 -13.07 -16.92 1.16
N LEU A 142 -12.97 -16.38 -0.06
CA LEU A 142 -14.15 -15.98 -0.86
C LEU A 142 -15.05 -17.16 -1.23
N GLN A 143 -14.48 -18.29 -1.62
CA GLN A 143 -15.23 -19.52 -1.92
C GLN A 143 -15.98 -20.02 -0.67
N HIS A 144 -15.33 -19.99 0.49
CA HIS A 144 -15.88 -20.47 1.75
C HIS A 144 -16.58 -19.39 2.59
N ARG A 145 -16.81 -18.18 2.04
CA ARG A 145 -17.26 -16.98 2.78
C ARG A 145 -18.51 -17.15 3.63
N ASN A 146 -19.40 -18.08 3.28
CA ASN A 146 -20.63 -18.36 4.03
C ASN A 146 -20.38 -19.20 5.30
N ASN A 147 -19.23 -19.86 5.39
CA ASN A 147 -18.88 -20.81 6.46
C ASN A 147 -17.72 -20.32 7.34
N LEU A 148 -17.15 -19.13 7.08
CA LEU A 148 -16.00 -18.60 7.83
C LEU A 148 -16.35 -18.13 9.26
N GLY A 149 -17.63 -17.90 9.57
CA GLY A 149 -18.05 -17.26 10.84
C GLY A 149 -17.65 -15.78 10.96
N ARG A 150 -17.13 -15.18 9.88
CA ARG A 150 -16.76 -13.78 9.72
C ARG A 150 -16.81 -13.39 8.23
N PRO A 151 -16.83 -12.10 7.88
CA PRO A 151 -16.61 -11.70 6.49
C PRO A 151 -15.16 -11.99 6.07
N VAL A 152 -14.96 -12.10 4.74
CA VAL A 152 -13.64 -12.01 4.12
C VAL A 152 -13.16 -10.57 4.28
N ARG A 153 -11.98 -10.37 4.87
CA ARG A 153 -11.46 -9.06 5.26
C ARG A 153 -10.28 -8.69 4.38
N ILE A 154 -10.40 -7.53 3.73
CA ILE A 154 -9.34 -6.89 2.97
C ILE A 154 -8.93 -5.63 3.71
N VAL A 155 -7.63 -5.36 3.86
CA VAL A 155 -7.14 -4.04 4.30
C VAL A 155 -6.32 -3.40 3.20
N VAL A 156 -6.59 -2.13 2.94
CA VAL A 156 -5.75 -1.29 2.08
C VAL A 156 -4.95 -0.36 2.96
N LEU A 157 -3.64 -0.59 2.98
CA LEU A 157 -2.65 0.26 3.64
C LEU A 157 -2.11 1.21 2.58
N GLY A 158 -2.26 2.51 2.82
CA GLY A 158 -1.79 3.47 1.83
C GLY A 158 -1.59 4.89 2.31
N ASP A 159 -1.43 5.77 1.33
CA ASP A 159 -1.17 7.20 1.54
C ASP A 159 -2.39 8.07 1.16
N SER A 160 -2.15 9.28 0.66
CA SER A 160 -3.22 10.19 0.26
C SER A 160 -4.05 9.67 -0.92
N PHE A 161 -3.56 8.70 -1.69
CA PHE A 161 -4.31 8.12 -2.80
C PHE A 161 -5.61 7.42 -2.36
N ILE A 162 -5.63 6.80 -1.17
CA ILE A 162 -6.83 6.18 -0.60
C ILE A 162 -7.54 7.08 0.42
N GLU A 163 -7.10 8.35 0.56
CA GLU A 163 -7.66 9.31 1.50
C GLU A 163 -9.17 9.47 1.31
N GLY A 164 -9.89 9.66 2.40
CA GLY A 164 -11.33 9.91 2.32
C GLY A 164 -12.12 8.79 1.67
N ASP A 165 -11.58 7.57 1.61
CA ASP A 165 -12.23 6.42 0.96
C ASP A 165 -12.32 6.50 -0.58
N ILE A 166 -11.51 7.35 -1.23
CA ILE A 166 -11.53 7.60 -2.70
C ILE A 166 -11.50 6.28 -3.50
N PHE A 167 -10.55 5.39 -3.21
CA PHE A 167 -10.42 4.10 -3.89
C PHE A 167 -11.14 2.97 -3.16
N THR A 168 -11.08 2.96 -1.83
CA THR A 168 -11.57 1.85 -1.00
C THR A 168 -13.08 1.77 -0.95
N ALA A 169 -13.83 2.89 -0.99
CA ALA A 169 -15.29 2.84 -1.03
C ALA A 169 -15.85 2.19 -2.30
N PRO A 170 -15.46 2.57 -3.52
CA PRO A 170 -15.94 1.90 -4.72
C PRO A 170 -15.45 0.45 -4.83
N LEU A 171 -14.24 0.14 -4.36
CA LEU A 171 -13.76 -1.25 -4.23
C LEU A 171 -14.67 -2.05 -3.28
N ARG A 172 -14.90 -1.54 -2.07
CA ARG A 172 -15.78 -2.15 -1.05
C ARG A 172 -17.16 -2.41 -1.62
N LYS A 173 -17.77 -1.39 -2.23
CA LYS A 173 -19.09 -1.49 -2.83
C LYS A 173 -19.14 -2.59 -3.89
N SER A 174 -18.21 -2.60 -4.84
CA SER A 174 -18.20 -3.58 -5.93
C SER A 174 -18.06 -5.02 -5.42
N LEU A 175 -17.23 -5.23 -4.40
CA LEU A 175 -17.06 -6.55 -3.78
C LEU A 175 -18.26 -6.96 -2.94
N GLN A 176 -18.88 -6.03 -2.20
CA GLN A 176 -20.09 -6.29 -1.42
C GLN A 176 -21.30 -6.58 -2.33
N ASP A 177 -21.45 -5.85 -3.43
CA ASP A 177 -22.49 -6.10 -4.44
C ASP A 177 -22.35 -7.51 -5.04
N LYS A 178 -21.11 -7.98 -5.27
CA LYS A 178 -20.82 -9.30 -5.87
C LYS A 178 -20.90 -10.46 -4.87
N PHE A 179 -20.34 -10.29 -3.67
CA PHE A 179 -20.13 -11.39 -2.73
C PHE A 179 -20.99 -11.31 -1.47
N GLY A 180 -21.82 -10.27 -1.35
CA GLY A 180 -22.51 -9.91 -0.12
C GLY A 180 -21.57 -9.21 0.87
N GLY A 181 -22.15 -8.68 1.93
CA GLY A 181 -21.45 -7.92 2.96
C GLY A 181 -22.19 -6.65 3.30
N GLY A 182 -21.62 -5.84 4.18
CA GLY A 182 -22.21 -4.59 4.60
C GLY A 182 -21.32 -3.82 5.57
N GLY A 183 -21.69 -2.58 5.86
CA GLY A 183 -20.84 -1.68 6.62
C GLY A 183 -19.67 -1.11 5.82
N VAL A 184 -18.80 -0.40 6.54
CA VAL A 184 -17.65 0.35 5.98
C VAL A 184 -16.29 -0.16 6.44
N GLY A 185 -16.28 -1.27 7.17
CA GLY A 185 -15.06 -1.86 7.71
C GLY A 185 -14.52 -1.09 8.91
N TRP A 186 -13.22 -1.19 9.12
CA TRP A 186 -12.50 -0.49 10.19
C TRP A 186 -12.53 1.03 9.98
N MET A 187 -12.83 1.75 11.07
CA MET A 187 -12.90 3.20 11.14
C MET A 187 -12.11 3.72 12.34
N PRO A 188 -11.41 4.87 12.18
CA PRO A 188 -10.76 5.55 13.29
C PRO A 188 -11.79 6.28 14.17
N LEU A 189 -11.44 6.57 15.43
CA LEU A 189 -12.35 7.25 16.37
C LEU A 189 -12.44 8.76 16.05
N SER A 190 -11.32 9.35 15.62
CA SER A 190 -11.24 10.69 15.06
C SER A 190 -10.46 10.66 13.74
N SER A 191 -10.74 11.60 12.84
CA SER A 191 -10.03 11.69 11.57
C SER A 191 -10.08 13.11 10.99
N THR A 192 -8.93 13.63 10.58
CA THR A 192 -8.83 14.91 9.86
C THR A 192 -9.49 14.87 8.49
N THR A 193 -9.74 13.67 7.96
CA THR A 193 -10.32 13.46 6.63
C THR A 193 -11.77 12.96 6.67
N ALA A 194 -12.38 12.94 7.87
CA ALA A 194 -13.77 12.52 8.07
C ALA A 194 -14.76 13.24 7.12
N GLY A 195 -14.57 14.55 6.91
CA GLY A 195 -15.41 15.36 6.04
C GLY A 195 -15.29 15.03 4.54
N TYR A 196 -14.24 14.33 4.12
CA TYR A 196 -14.06 13.91 2.72
C TYR A 196 -14.66 12.53 2.41
N ARG A 197 -15.04 11.75 3.44
CA ARG A 197 -15.61 10.41 3.26
C ARG A 197 -17.05 10.49 2.76
N THR A 198 -17.34 9.77 1.68
CA THR A 198 -18.69 9.67 1.10
C THR A 198 -19.42 8.39 1.52
N SER A 199 -18.67 7.37 1.96
CA SER A 199 -19.18 6.06 2.38
C SER A 199 -19.81 6.06 3.78
N VAL A 200 -19.45 7.03 4.62
CA VAL A 200 -19.93 7.15 6.00
C VAL A 200 -19.81 8.60 6.48
N ARG A 201 -20.85 9.11 7.13
CA ARG A 201 -20.77 10.34 7.91
C ARG A 201 -20.12 10.01 9.25
N HIS A 202 -18.93 10.57 9.49
CA HIS A 202 -18.13 10.37 10.70
C HIS A 202 -18.07 11.67 11.51
N GLU A 203 -18.65 11.65 12.70
CA GLU A 203 -18.66 12.78 13.63
C GLU A 203 -18.08 12.36 14.97
N PHE A 204 -17.30 13.23 15.61
CA PHE A 204 -16.59 12.87 16.84
C PHE A 204 -16.25 14.10 17.68
N SER A 205 -15.96 13.89 18.97
CA SER A 205 -15.53 14.92 19.91
C SER A 205 -14.79 14.29 21.09
N GLY A 206 -13.79 14.97 21.64
CA GLY A 206 -13.06 14.55 22.85
C GLY A 206 -11.96 13.49 22.66
N TRP A 207 -11.79 12.97 21.44
CA TRP A 207 -10.73 12.00 21.13
C TRP A 207 -9.41 12.67 20.72
N THR A 208 -8.32 12.20 21.29
CA THR A 208 -6.96 12.54 20.88
C THR A 208 -6.38 11.40 20.06
N ASP A 209 -5.99 11.69 18.82
CA ASP A 209 -5.30 10.76 17.93
C ASP A 209 -3.80 10.71 18.25
N GLN A 210 -3.33 9.53 18.64
CA GLN A 210 -1.92 9.22 18.84
C GLN A 210 -1.38 8.52 17.58
N SER A 211 -1.15 9.32 16.54
CA SER A 211 -0.63 8.84 15.25
C SER A 211 0.88 8.59 15.28
N VAL A 212 1.34 7.60 14.51
CA VAL A 212 2.77 7.34 14.24
C VAL A 212 3.51 8.51 13.59
N LEU A 213 2.77 9.43 12.94
CA LEU A 213 3.32 10.65 12.36
C LEU A 213 3.42 11.80 13.38
N GLY A 214 2.82 11.62 14.57
CA GLY A 214 2.80 12.61 15.65
C GLY A 214 3.91 12.41 16.68
N ALA A 215 3.72 12.99 17.86
CA ALA A 215 4.67 12.90 18.97
C ALA A 215 4.76 11.47 19.55
N ALA A 216 3.66 10.71 19.52
CA ALA A 216 3.63 9.33 20.01
C ALA A 216 4.23 8.37 19.00
N LYS A 217 5.51 8.02 19.20
CA LYS A 217 6.26 7.14 18.29
C LYS A 217 6.09 5.63 18.53
N LYS A 218 5.29 5.22 19.51
CA LYS A 218 5.12 3.80 19.91
C LYS A 218 3.69 3.49 20.35
N GLY A 219 3.32 2.21 20.23
CA GLY A 219 2.06 1.67 20.71
C GLY A 219 0.92 1.73 19.69
N GLN A 220 1.21 1.97 18.41
CA GLN A 220 0.27 1.84 17.30
C GLN A 220 0.41 0.48 16.61
N THR A 221 -0.67 0.00 15.99
CA THR A 221 -0.62 -1.12 15.03
C THR A 221 -0.25 -0.59 13.64
N PHE A 222 -0.32 -1.42 12.58
CA PHE A 222 -0.14 -0.95 11.20
C PHE A 222 -1.20 0.06 10.74
N SER A 223 -2.31 0.25 11.47
CA SER A 223 -3.23 1.38 11.21
C SER A 223 -2.52 2.72 11.41
N GLY A 224 -1.45 2.72 12.22
CA GLY A 224 -0.66 3.87 12.60
C GLY A 224 -1.34 4.81 13.58
N HIS A 225 -2.40 4.34 14.25
CA HIS A 225 -3.14 5.11 15.25
C HIS A 225 -3.48 4.28 16.49
N TYR A 226 -3.53 4.94 17.63
CA TYR A 226 -4.46 4.61 18.70
C TYR A 226 -5.09 5.91 19.22
N PHE A 227 -6.21 5.80 19.91
CA PHE A 227 -7.00 6.95 20.35
C PHE A 227 -7.17 6.90 21.86
N THR A 228 -6.98 8.05 22.50
CA THR A 228 -7.31 8.27 23.91
C THR A 228 -8.45 9.26 24.01
N GLY A 229 -9.18 9.23 25.12
CA GLY A 229 -10.29 10.15 25.35
C GLY A 229 -10.52 10.37 26.84
N HIS A 230 -11.51 11.19 27.14
CA HIS A 230 -11.99 11.48 28.48
C HIS A 230 -13.50 11.19 28.58
N GLU A 231 -14.06 11.16 29.78
CA GLU A 231 -15.51 11.05 29.98
C GLU A 231 -16.25 12.10 29.15
N GLY A 232 -17.28 11.66 28.42
CA GLY A 232 -18.02 12.47 27.44
C GLY A 232 -17.45 12.45 26.01
N SER A 233 -16.27 11.86 25.79
CA SER A 233 -15.74 11.64 24.42
C SER A 233 -16.70 10.76 23.64
N ARG A 234 -16.98 11.14 22.39
CA ARG A 234 -18.04 10.53 21.59
C ARG A 234 -17.65 10.39 20.12
N VAL A 235 -18.18 9.35 19.49
CA VAL A 235 -18.04 9.09 18.05
C VAL A 235 -19.37 8.61 17.47
N SER A 236 -19.61 8.94 16.21
CA SER A 236 -20.84 8.69 15.47
C SER A 236 -20.48 8.31 14.04
N TYR A 237 -21.01 7.19 13.58
CA TYR A 237 -20.90 6.72 12.20
C TYR A 237 -22.31 6.50 11.66
N SER A 238 -22.63 7.12 10.53
CA SER A 238 -23.93 6.94 9.86
C SER A 238 -23.72 6.67 8.39
N LEU A 239 -24.23 5.53 7.91
CA LEU A 239 -24.13 5.15 6.51
C LEU A 239 -25.12 5.97 5.65
N PRO A 240 -24.75 6.28 4.39
CA PRO A 240 -25.69 6.84 3.41
C PRO A 240 -26.92 5.96 3.22
N ARG A 241 -28.02 6.57 2.76
CA ARG A 241 -29.23 5.82 2.38
C ARG A 241 -28.92 4.84 1.25
N GLY A 242 -29.46 3.63 1.34
CA GLY A 242 -29.27 2.57 0.36
C GLY A 242 -28.00 1.73 0.57
N SER A 243 -27.14 2.07 1.54
CA SER A 243 -26.03 1.22 1.94
C SER A 243 -26.50 -0.04 2.65
N HIS A 244 -25.76 -1.14 2.48
CA HIS A 244 -25.97 -2.35 3.26
C HIS A 244 -25.63 -2.11 4.74
N ASN A 245 -26.55 -2.48 5.64
CA ASN A 245 -26.35 -2.40 7.09
C ASN A 245 -25.11 -3.20 7.52
N PHE A 246 -24.53 -2.82 8.65
CA PHE A 246 -23.56 -3.65 9.37
C PHE A 246 -24.28 -4.47 10.44
N ASP A 247 -23.79 -5.69 10.68
CA ASP A 247 -24.32 -6.60 11.70
C ASP A 247 -23.49 -6.57 12.99
N ARG A 248 -22.27 -6.01 12.92
CA ARG A 248 -21.31 -5.93 14.00
C ARG A 248 -20.71 -4.53 14.10
N ALA A 249 -20.46 -4.11 15.35
CA ALA A 249 -19.67 -2.92 15.67
C ALA A 249 -18.56 -3.34 16.64
N VAL A 250 -17.42 -3.77 16.10
CA VAL A 250 -16.33 -4.36 16.88
C VAL A 250 -15.31 -3.30 17.29
N LEU A 251 -15.25 -2.99 18.57
CA LEU A 251 -14.27 -2.07 19.15
C LEU A 251 -13.00 -2.82 19.54
N TYR A 252 -11.84 -2.32 19.15
CA TYR A 252 -10.54 -2.85 19.55
C TYR A 252 -9.92 -1.96 20.63
N TYR A 253 -9.54 -2.52 21.78
CA TYR A 253 -9.15 -1.71 22.94
C TYR A 253 -8.13 -2.40 23.87
N MET A 254 -7.39 -1.57 24.62
CA MET A 254 -6.61 -1.95 25.79
C MET A 254 -6.99 -1.00 26.92
N ALA A 255 -7.22 -1.52 28.12
CA ALA A 255 -7.69 -0.72 29.24
C ALA A 255 -7.10 -1.26 30.56
N PRO A 256 -6.41 -0.44 31.37
CA PRO A 256 -5.88 -0.91 32.65
C PRO A 256 -6.97 -1.15 33.69
N GLU A 257 -8.16 -0.57 33.50
CA GLU A 257 -9.33 -0.70 34.36
C GLU A 257 -10.60 -0.94 33.54
N GLY A 258 -11.72 -1.23 34.21
CA GLY A 258 -13.01 -1.43 33.55
C GLY A 258 -13.51 -0.12 32.92
N VAL A 259 -14.08 -0.22 31.72
CA VAL A 259 -14.54 0.96 30.95
C VAL A 259 -16.04 0.88 30.71
N SER A 260 -16.74 1.96 31.05
CA SER A 260 -18.19 2.07 30.82
C SER A 260 -18.45 2.88 29.55
N LEU A 261 -19.22 2.33 28.63
CA LEU A 261 -19.60 2.96 27.35
C LEU A 261 -21.11 3.06 27.23
N SER A 262 -21.61 4.17 26.69
CA SER A 262 -22.98 4.26 26.17
C SER A 262 -22.95 4.08 24.66
N VAL A 263 -23.76 3.16 24.15
CA VAL A 263 -23.90 2.90 22.72
C VAL A 263 -25.34 3.14 22.31
N LYS A 264 -25.55 4.01 21.33
CA LYS A 264 -26.85 4.28 20.72
C LYS A 264 -26.88 3.80 19.28
N VAL A 265 -27.88 3.00 18.97
CA VAL A 265 -28.16 2.43 17.66
C VAL A 265 -29.64 2.62 17.38
N ALA A 266 -29.97 3.32 16.29
CA ALA A 266 -31.32 3.79 16.03
C ALA A 266 -31.91 4.51 17.28
N ASP A 267 -33.01 4.00 17.82
CA ASP A 267 -33.68 4.55 19.01
C ASP A 267 -33.30 3.84 20.32
N SER A 268 -32.51 2.77 20.25
CA SER A 268 -32.05 2.03 21.42
C SER A 268 -30.74 2.61 21.96
N THR A 269 -30.63 2.72 23.29
CA THR A 269 -29.38 3.09 23.98
C THR A 269 -29.09 2.02 25.03
N GLN A 270 -27.87 1.49 24.98
CA GLN A 270 -27.40 0.45 25.89
C GLN A 270 -26.06 0.85 26.50
N THR A 271 -25.85 0.49 27.77
CA THR A 271 -24.57 0.63 28.43
C THR A 271 -23.79 -0.68 28.35
N TYR A 272 -22.51 -0.59 28.02
CA TYR A 272 -21.57 -1.71 27.96
C TYR A 272 -20.46 -1.52 28.99
N GLN A 273 -20.05 -2.62 29.62
CA GLN A 273 -18.87 -2.67 30.49
C GLN A 273 -17.79 -3.47 29.80
N LEU A 274 -16.68 -2.82 29.47
CA LEU A 274 -15.50 -3.47 28.94
C LEU A 274 -14.62 -3.93 30.11
N ALA A 275 -14.15 -5.17 30.04
CA ALA A 275 -13.22 -5.70 31.02
C ALA A 275 -11.84 -5.05 30.87
N ALA A 276 -11.17 -4.81 32.01
CA ALA A 276 -9.77 -4.41 32.04
C ALA A 276 -8.89 -5.48 31.37
N SER A 277 -7.95 -5.04 30.54
CA SER A 277 -6.92 -5.89 29.96
C SER A 277 -5.69 -5.09 29.57
N SER A 278 -4.52 -5.59 29.98
CA SER A 278 -3.22 -5.12 29.50
C SER A 278 -2.89 -5.64 28.10
N ALA A 279 -3.63 -6.62 27.59
CA ALA A 279 -3.54 -7.10 26.22
C ALA A 279 -4.65 -6.49 25.36
N LEU A 280 -4.43 -6.41 24.05
CA LEU A 280 -5.44 -5.95 23.12
C LEU A 280 -6.62 -6.94 23.07
N GLN A 281 -7.82 -6.39 23.21
CA GLN A 281 -9.11 -7.08 23.19
C GLN A 281 -10.01 -6.54 22.09
N GLU A 282 -11.05 -7.31 21.76
CA GLU A 282 -12.18 -6.86 20.95
C GLU A 282 -13.50 -6.98 21.71
N HIS A 283 -14.47 -6.12 21.39
CA HIS A 283 -15.82 -6.23 21.93
C HIS A 283 -16.84 -5.85 20.85
N ASN A 284 -17.84 -6.71 20.60
CA ASN A 284 -18.93 -6.39 19.70
C ASN A 284 -20.02 -5.60 20.45
N LEU A 285 -20.23 -4.35 20.04
CA LEU A 285 -21.14 -3.38 20.65
C LEU A 285 -22.51 -3.35 19.96
N LEU A 286 -22.83 -4.39 19.19
CA LEU A 286 -24.06 -4.45 18.41
C LEU A 286 -24.77 -5.78 18.59
N THR A 287 -26.08 -5.71 18.80
CA THR A 287 -26.98 -6.86 18.98
C THR A 287 -27.95 -7.04 17.81
N THR A 288 -28.16 -6.00 17.00
CA THR A 288 -29.05 -6.02 15.83
C THR A 288 -28.44 -5.24 14.67
N PRO A 289 -28.70 -5.61 13.40
CA PRO A 289 -28.15 -4.90 12.25
C PRO A 289 -28.52 -3.41 12.24
N ALA A 290 -27.58 -2.56 11.83
CA ALA A 290 -27.76 -1.11 11.87
C ALA A 290 -27.10 -0.39 10.70
N ASN A 291 -27.57 0.84 10.45
CA ASN A 291 -26.97 1.79 9.53
C ASN A 291 -26.37 3.02 10.23
N SER A 292 -26.55 3.12 11.55
CA SER A 292 -26.01 4.20 12.37
C SER A 292 -25.58 3.66 13.73
N PHE A 293 -24.46 4.18 14.21
CA PHE A 293 -23.84 3.79 15.46
C PHE A 293 -23.27 5.03 16.14
N LYS A 294 -23.58 5.21 17.43
CA LYS A 294 -22.99 6.26 18.26
C LYS A 294 -22.47 5.65 19.54
N MET A 295 -21.27 6.05 19.95
CA MET A 295 -20.65 5.60 21.20
C MET A 295 -20.15 6.82 21.97
N SER A 296 -20.36 6.81 23.28
CA SER A 296 -19.85 7.80 24.23
C SER A 296 -19.15 7.10 25.39
N LEU A 297 -17.99 7.61 25.80
CA LEU A 297 -17.26 7.14 26.98
C LEU A 297 -17.91 7.70 28.25
N LEU A 298 -18.30 6.84 29.18
CA LEU A 298 -18.93 7.22 30.44
C LEU A 298 -17.95 7.27 31.60
N SER A 299 -17.04 6.30 31.69
CA SER A 299 -15.99 6.23 32.73
C SER A 299 -14.86 5.28 32.32
N GLY A 300 -13.76 5.28 33.07
CA GLY A 300 -12.60 4.39 32.84
C GLY A 300 -11.66 4.84 31.73
N SER A 301 -11.55 6.16 31.50
CA SER A 301 -10.65 6.73 30.47
C SER A 301 -9.17 6.59 30.80
N ASN A 302 -8.79 6.38 32.07
CA ASN A 302 -7.39 6.49 32.47
C ASN A 302 -6.55 5.37 31.85
N GLY A 303 -5.60 5.71 31.00
CA GLY A 303 -4.78 4.75 30.26
C GLY A 303 -5.52 3.94 29.19
N LEU A 304 -6.79 4.24 28.90
CA LEU A 304 -7.55 3.61 27.82
C LEU A 304 -6.94 3.93 26.46
N LYS A 305 -6.72 2.89 25.66
CA LYS A 305 -6.31 2.99 24.25
C LYS A 305 -7.31 2.28 23.37
N LEU A 306 -7.86 3.00 22.40
CA LEU A 306 -8.75 2.44 21.38
C LEU A 306 -7.99 2.33 20.06
N TYR A 307 -8.11 1.20 19.37
CA TYR A 307 -7.40 0.90 18.12
C TYR A 307 -8.32 0.91 16.90
N GLY A 308 -9.43 1.65 17.01
CA GLY A 308 -10.46 1.75 15.98
C GLY A 308 -11.69 0.88 16.25
N LEU A 309 -12.67 1.05 15.38
CA LEU A 309 -13.96 0.38 15.45
C LEU A 309 -14.33 -0.15 14.06
N ALA A 310 -14.66 -1.43 13.94
CA ALA A 310 -15.07 -2.03 12.68
C ALA A 310 -16.59 -2.15 12.58
N LEU A 311 -17.15 -1.62 11.49
CA LEU A 311 -18.56 -1.72 11.13
C LEU A 311 -18.68 -2.67 9.94
N GLU A 312 -19.08 -3.92 10.18
CA GLU A 312 -19.10 -4.97 9.15
C GLU A 312 -20.32 -5.90 9.29
N ALA A 313 -20.67 -6.57 8.21
CA ALA A 313 -21.63 -7.68 8.24
C ALA A 313 -21.01 -8.95 8.85
N ASN A 314 -21.84 -9.91 9.24
CA ASN A 314 -21.40 -11.21 9.78
C ASN A 314 -20.71 -12.09 8.72
N ARG A 315 -21.02 -11.86 7.44
CA ARG A 315 -20.55 -12.64 6.28
C ARG A 315 -20.37 -11.74 5.06
N GLY A 316 -19.84 -12.30 3.98
CA GLY A 316 -19.58 -11.56 2.74
C GLY A 316 -18.17 -10.97 2.74
N VAL A 317 -18.02 -9.74 2.25
CA VAL A 317 -16.72 -9.05 2.16
C VAL A 317 -16.75 -7.71 2.89
N THR A 318 -15.63 -7.37 3.53
CA THR A 318 -15.35 -6.02 4.02
C THR A 318 -13.99 -5.54 3.53
N VAL A 319 -13.88 -4.22 3.34
CA VAL A 319 -12.64 -3.56 2.91
C VAL A 319 -12.33 -2.42 3.85
N ASP A 320 -11.22 -2.51 4.54
CA ASP A 320 -10.75 -1.52 5.49
C ASP A 320 -9.84 -0.51 4.79
N ASN A 321 -9.97 0.76 5.19
CA ASN A 321 -9.11 1.83 4.71
C ASN A 321 -8.25 2.33 5.87
N MET A 322 -6.95 2.07 5.79
CA MET A 322 -5.96 2.57 6.74
C MET A 322 -4.92 3.44 6.01
N GLY A 323 -5.42 4.53 5.44
CA GLY A 323 -4.62 5.56 4.80
C GLY A 323 -4.07 6.58 5.79
N LEU A 324 -2.77 6.85 5.71
CA LEU A 324 -2.09 7.90 6.47
C LEU A 324 -1.56 8.96 5.51
N ARG A 325 -2.15 10.16 5.55
CA ARG A 325 -1.73 11.26 4.68
C ARG A 325 -0.25 11.60 4.92
N GLY A 326 0.52 11.68 3.82
CA GLY A 326 1.94 12.02 3.86
C GLY A 326 2.85 10.87 4.33
N ASN A 327 2.30 9.71 4.69
CA ASN A 327 3.11 8.54 5.01
C ASN A 327 3.56 7.83 3.72
N SER A 328 4.83 7.44 3.64
CA SER A 328 5.35 6.60 2.55
C SER A 328 5.33 5.10 2.86
N GLY A 329 4.68 4.71 3.97
CA GLY A 329 4.61 3.34 4.46
C GLY A 329 5.82 2.92 5.31
N HIS A 330 6.90 3.71 5.33
CA HIS A 330 8.13 3.41 6.08
C HIS A 330 7.89 3.14 7.58
N THR A 331 6.85 3.73 8.16
CA THR A 331 6.46 3.52 9.57
C THR A 331 6.10 2.07 9.86
N ILE A 332 5.64 1.29 8.88
CA ILE A 332 5.28 -0.12 9.04
C ILE A 332 6.49 -0.95 9.49
N ASN A 333 7.71 -0.60 9.10
CA ASN A 333 8.92 -1.31 9.54
C ASN A 333 9.14 -1.24 11.06
N GLY A 334 8.67 -0.18 11.71
CA GLY A 334 8.86 0.10 13.13
C GLY A 334 7.62 -0.15 13.99
N ILE A 335 6.59 -0.82 13.48
CA ILE A 335 5.40 -1.14 14.27
C ILE A 335 5.73 -2.09 15.41
N ASP A 336 4.92 -2.04 16.46
CA ASP A 336 4.97 -3.02 17.54
C ASP A 336 4.49 -4.37 17.02
N GLU A 337 5.41 -5.31 16.86
CA GLU A 337 5.16 -6.64 16.29
C GLU A 337 4.13 -7.41 17.12
N GLY A 338 4.31 -7.50 18.45
CA GLY A 338 3.42 -8.26 19.31
C GLY A 338 2.01 -7.67 19.35
N LEU A 339 1.90 -6.35 19.47
CA LEU A 339 0.61 -5.66 19.43
C LEU A 339 -0.09 -5.84 18.08
N THR A 340 0.66 -5.75 16.98
CA THR A 340 0.11 -5.88 15.63
C THR A 340 -0.30 -7.31 15.32
N THR A 341 0.50 -8.30 15.71
CA THR A 341 0.13 -9.73 15.62
C THR A 341 -1.16 -9.98 16.38
N ARG A 342 -1.27 -9.46 17.62
CA ARG A 342 -2.51 -9.58 18.39
C ARG A 342 -3.71 -8.91 17.70
N PHE A 343 -3.51 -7.74 17.08
CA PHE A 343 -4.57 -7.09 16.29
C PHE A 343 -4.98 -7.95 15.10
N CYS A 344 -4.04 -8.57 14.38
CA CYS A 344 -4.32 -9.50 13.28
C CYS A 344 -5.00 -10.80 13.74
N GLU A 345 -4.76 -11.28 14.96
CA GLU A 345 -5.46 -12.45 15.50
C GLU A 345 -6.95 -12.15 15.74
N LEU A 346 -7.25 -10.98 16.33
CA LEU A 346 -8.62 -10.52 16.56
C LEU A 346 -9.32 -10.16 15.23
N ARG A 347 -8.59 -9.44 14.38
CA ARG A 347 -9.03 -9.02 13.06
C ARG A 347 -8.21 -9.69 11.96
N ALA A 348 -8.45 -10.98 11.76
CA ALA A 348 -7.79 -11.75 10.70
C ALA A 348 -8.13 -11.19 9.32
N TYR A 349 -7.12 -10.74 8.59
CA TYR A 349 -7.22 -10.32 7.19
C TYR A 349 -6.92 -11.51 6.26
N ASP A 350 -7.60 -11.55 5.13
CA ASP A 350 -7.36 -12.52 4.06
C ASP A 350 -6.49 -11.90 2.95
N LEU A 351 -6.54 -10.57 2.81
CA LEU A 351 -5.75 -9.81 1.84
C LEU A 351 -5.29 -8.47 2.42
N ILE A 352 -3.99 -8.20 2.30
CA ILE A 352 -3.37 -6.90 2.57
C ILE A 352 -2.95 -6.30 1.24
N ILE A 353 -3.47 -5.11 0.93
CA ILE A 353 -3.11 -4.34 -0.25
C ILE A 353 -2.19 -3.20 0.18
N LEU A 354 -0.99 -3.16 -0.38
CA LEU A 354 -0.02 -2.07 -0.20
C LEU A 354 -0.13 -1.09 -1.36
N GLN A 355 -0.55 0.15 -1.08
CA GLN A 355 -0.61 1.20 -2.08
C GLN A 355 0.12 2.45 -1.54
N TYR A 356 1.37 2.61 -1.94
CA TYR A 356 2.24 3.72 -1.51
C TYR A 356 3.09 4.20 -2.69
N GLY A 357 3.72 5.36 -2.53
CA GLY A 357 4.88 5.75 -3.35
C GLY A 357 4.90 7.22 -3.74
N LEU A 358 3.73 7.88 -3.79
CA LEU A 358 3.67 9.28 -4.22
C LEU A 358 4.51 10.21 -3.34
N ASN A 359 4.60 9.91 -2.03
CA ASN A 359 5.34 10.72 -1.06
C ASN A 359 6.88 10.58 -1.14
N VAL A 360 7.41 9.61 -1.90
CA VAL A 360 8.86 9.46 -2.12
C VAL A 360 9.27 9.90 -3.54
N ALA A 361 8.30 10.20 -4.40
CA ALA A 361 8.57 10.63 -5.77
C ALA A 361 8.90 12.12 -5.84
N ASN A 362 10.06 12.44 -6.41
CA ASN A 362 10.48 13.79 -6.76
C ASN A 362 11.02 13.80 -8.21
N ASP A 363 11.01 14.95 -8.88
CA ASP A 363 11.30 15.07 -10.32
C ASP A 363 12.65 14.51 -10.78
N LYS A 364 13.66 14.51 -9.91
CA LYS A 364 15.05 14.15 -10.27
C LYS A 364 15.44 12.76 -9.80
N GLN A 365 14.59 12.08 -9.03
CA GLN A 365 14.90 10.78 -8.47
C GLN A 365 14.90 9.71 -9.56
N LYS A 366 16.06 9.07 -9.77
CA LYS A 366 16.19 7.85 -10.59
C LYS A 366 16.42 6.61 -9.73
N ASP A 367 17.22 6.72 -8.67
CA ASP A 367 17.56 5.60 -7.80
C ASP A 367 16.58 5.46 -6.62
N TYR A 368 15.92 4.31 -6.52
CA TYR A 368 15.00 3.97 -5.43
C TYR A 368 15.51 2.81 -4.56
N SER A 369 16.81 2.52 -4.55
CA SER A 369 17.41 1.40 -3.80
C SER A 369 17.07 1.43 -2.29
N ASN A 370 17.11 2.61 -1.68
CA ASN A 370 16.72 2.78 -0.27
C ASN A 370 15.23 2.48 -0.06
N TYR A 371 14.38 2.97 -0.95
CA TYR A 371 12.94 2.68 -0.92
C TYR A 371 12.68 1.18 -1.12
N ALA A 372 13.40 0.53 -2.04
CA ALA A 372 13.31 -0.91 -2.27
C ALA A 372 13.64 -1.70 -1.00
N LYS A 373 14.71 -1.33 -0.29
CA LYS A 373 15.07 -1.90 1.02
C LYS A 373 13.94 -1.70 2.04
N THR A 374 13.36 -0.49 2.09
CA THR A 374 12.22 -0.20 2.97
C THR A 374 11.01 -1.08 2.63
N LEU A 375 10.63 -1.20 1.37
CA LEU A 375 9.47 -1.99 0.92
C LEU A 375 9.65 -3.49 1.18
N ARG A 376 10.84 -4.05 0.96
CA ARG A 376 11.15 -5.44 1.36
C ARG A 376 10.93 -5.64 2.86
N GLY A 377 11.42 -4.71 3.68
CA GLY A 377 11.18 -4.73 5.13
C GLY A 377 9.70 -4.72 5.48
N ILE A 378 8.91 -3.88 4.79
CA ILE A 378 7.46 -3.77 5.03
C ILE A 378 6.77 -5.09 4.73
N ILE A 379 7.05 -5.68 3.57
CA ILE A 379 6.47 -6.97 3.16
C ILE A 379 6.85 -8.08 4.14
N SER A 380 8.13 -8.17 4.54
CA SER A 380 8.59 -9.14 5.54
C SER A 380 7.89 -8.95 6.88
N ARG A 381 7.76 -7.70 7.35
CA ARG A 381 7.07 -7.38 8.61
C ARG A 381 5.60 -7.78 8.56
N LEU A 382 4.91 -7.52 7.46
CA LEU A 382 3.49 -7.87 7.29
C LEU A 382 3.28 -9.39 7.25
N ARG A 383 4.18 -10.14 6.62
CA ARG A 383 4.17 -11.61 6.66
C ARG A 383 4.36 -12.15 8.08
N GLN A 384 5.20 -11.50 8.89
CA GLN A 384 5.41 -11.90 10.30
C GLN A 384 4.15 -11.66 11.15
N VAL A 385 3.56 -10.47 11.08
CA VAL A 385 2.42 -10.10 11.95
C VAL A 385 1.07 -10.60 11.43
N SER A 386 0.98 -10.98 10.15
CA SER A 386 -0.23 -11.49 9.52
C SER A 386 0.08 -12.67 8.59
N PRO A 387 0.61 -13.79 9.13
CA PRO A 387 1.13 -14.91 8.33
C PRO A 387 0.06 -15.68 7.57
N LYS A 388 -1.22 -15.35 7.74
CA LYS A 388 -2.38 -15.96 7.04
C LYS A 388 -2.94 -15.06 5.95
N SER A 389 -2.48 -13.82 5.82
CA SER A 389 -2.90 -12.90 4.76
C SER A 389 -2.12 -13.12 3.48
N ASP A 390 -2.78 -13.01 2.33
CA ASP A 390 -2.08 -12.73 1.08
C ASP A 390 -1.69 -11.25 0.99
N ILE A 391 -0.62 -10.95 0.26
CA ILE A 391 -0.14 -9.58 0.05
C ILE A 391 -0.17 -9.24 -1.44
N LEU A 392 -0.82 -8.13 -1.76
CA LEU A 392 -0.81 -7.52 -3.09
C LEU A 392 -0.17 -6.15 -3.03
N VAL A 393 0.81 -5.90 -3.90
CA VAL A 393 1.44 -4.58 -4.07
C VAL A 393 0.77 -3.87 -5.25
N MET A 394 0.12 -2.75 -4.96
CA MET A 394 -0.29 -1.81 -6.00
C MET A 394 0.87 -0.85 -6.27
N SER A 395 1.21 -0.64 -7.54
CA SER A 395 2.21 0.36 -7.88
C SER A 395 1.79 1.77 -7.47
N VAL A 396 2.76 2.67 -7.43
CA VAL A 396 2.54 4.12 -7.41
C VAL A 396 1.55 4.50 -8.52
N SER A 397 0.67 5.45 -8.23
CA SER A 397 -0.27 6.00 -9.20
C SER A 397 0.43 6.97 -10.15
N ASP A 398 -0.24 7.32 -11.25
CA ASP A 398 0.29 8.33 -12.16
C ASP A 398 0.35 9.72 -11.49
N ARG A 399 1.44 10.43 -11.74
CA ARG A 399 1.67 11.81 -11.30
C ARG A 399 2.38 12.56 -12.41
N ALA A 400 1.84 13.71 -12.78
CA ALA A 400 2.33 14.49 -13.90
C ALA A 400 2.70 15.90 -13.50
N LYS A 401 3.46 16.56 -14.37
CA LYS A 401 3.78 17.98 -14.29
C LYS A 401 3.41 18.69 -15.58
N LYS A 402 3.24 20.00 -15.49
CA LYS A 402 3.12 20.84 -16.67
C LYS A 402 4.51 21.14 -17.24
N THR A 403 4.67 20.90 -18.53
CA THR A 403 5.84 21.23 -19.34
C THR A 403 5.42 22.19 -20.45
N SER A 404 6.38 22.67 -21.25
CA SER A 404 6.09 23.48 -22.44
C SER A 404 5.29 22.71 -23.51
N SER A 405 5.43 21.39 -23.55
CA SER A 405 4.76 20.45 -24.47
C SER A 405 3.40 19.95 -23.97
N GLY A 406 3.02 20.21 -22.71
CA GLY A 406 1.72 19.83 -22.17
C GLY A 406 1.80 19.29 -20.74
N VAL A 407 1.01 18.26 -20.45
CA VAL A 407 1.02 17.56 -19.16
C VAL A 407 1.69 16.21 -19.38
N GLU A 408 2.79 15.96 -18.66
CA GLU A 408 3.61 14.76 -18.83
C GLU A 408 3.83 14.06 -17.48
N THR A 409 3.73 12.73 -17.47
CA THR A 409 4.07 11.91 -16.31
C THR A 409 5.52 12.20 -15.90
N MET A 410 5.75 12.36 -14.60
CA MET A 410 7.10 12.57 -14.07
C MET A 410 7.95 11.31 -14.30
N LYS A 411 9.15 11.47 -14.87
CA LYS A 411 10.05 10.32 -15.15
C LYS A 411 10.33 9.45 -13.92
N SER A 412 10.45 10.05 -12.74
CA SER A 412 10.66 9.36 -11.47
C SER A 412 9.55 8.37 -11.10
N ILE A 413 8.33 8.57 -11.59
CA ILE A 413 7.21 7.65 -11.38
C ILE A 413 7.45 6.32 -12.08
N PHE A 414 8.08 6.31 -13.26
CA PHE A 414 8.43 5.08 -13.96
C PHE A 414 9.52 4.30 -13.22
N TYR A 415 10.58 4.98 -12.76
CA TYR A 415 11.64 4.34 -11.97
C TYR A 415 11.10 3.76 -10.66
N LEU A 416 10.20 4.48 -9.98
CA LEU A 416 9.56 4.00 -8.77
C LEU A 416 8.64 2.81 -9.04
N HIS A 417 7.83 2.86 -10.09
CA HIS A 417 7.00 1.73 -10.52
C HIS A 417 7.84 0.48 -10.74
N SER A 418 8.90 0.58 -11.56
CA SER A 418 9.80 -0.54 -11.86
C SER A 418 10.45 -1.10 -10.60
N THR A 419 10.83 -0.22 -9.67
CA THR A 419 11.39 -0.63 -8.37
C THR A 419 10.36 -1.40 -7.52
N GLN A 420 9.11 -0.95 -7.47
CA GLN A 420 8.05 -1.65 -6.73
C GLN A 420 7.72 -3.01 -7.35
N GLN A 421 7.70 -3.08 -8.69
CA GLN A 421 7.47 -4.31 -9.42
C GLN A 421 8.60 -5.33 -9.18
N GLU A 422 9.86 -4.88 -9.21
CA GLU A 422 11.02 -5.73 -8.92
C GLU A 422 10.96 -6.26 -7.48
N VAL A 423 10.67 -5.40 -6.50
CA VAL A 423 10.53 -5.85 -5.10
C VAL A 423 9.37 -6.83 -4.94
N ALA A 424 8.23 -6.60 -5.59
CA ALA A 424 7.12 -7.55 -5.56
C ALA A 424 7.51 -8.90 -6.17
N ARG A 425 8.32 -8.88 -7.25
CA ARG A 425 8.86 -10.09 -7.89
C ARG A 425 9.82 -10.85 -6.98
N GLU A 426 10.84 -10.17 -6.47
CA GLU A 426 11.82 -10.76 -5.56
C GLU A 426 11.17 -11.36 -4.30
N MET A 427 10.14 -10.68 -3.78
CA MET A 427 9.44 -11.12 -2.58
C MET A 427 8.33 -12.14 -2.86
N GLY A 428 8.01 -12.45 -4.13
CA GLY A 428 6.91 -13.34 -4.50
C GLY A 428 5.55 -12.83 -4.02
N CYS A 429 5.15 -11.64 -4.48
CA CYS A 429 3.84 -11.05 -4.18
C CYS A 429 3.00 -10.92 -5.46
N ALA A 430 1.68 -10.85 -5.32
CA ALA A 430 0.84 -10.35 -6.39
C ALA A 430 1.14 -8.85 -6.60
N PHE A 431 1.17 -8.40 -7.85
CA PHE A 431 1.42 -7.02 -8.21
C PHE A 431 0.34 -6.51 -9.16
N TRP A 432 -0.18 -5.31 -8.92
CA TRP A 432 -1.08 -4.64 -9.85
C TRP A 432 -0.60 -3.23 -10.15
N SER A 433 -0.43 -2.91 -11.43
CA SER A 433 0.09 -1.62 -11.84
C SER A 433 -1.00 -0.55 -11.92
N THR A 434 -1.18 0.19 -10.83
CA THR A 434 -2.02 1.40 -10.78
C THR A 434 -1.59 2.41 -11.84
N LEU A 435 -0.28 2.53 -12.09
CA LEU A 435 0.27 3.43 -13.10
C LEU A 435 -0.20 3.04 -14.50
N LYS A 436 -0.04 1.77 -14.89
CA LYS A 436 -0.51 1.26 -16.19
C LYS A 436 -2.02 1.44 -16.32
N ALA A 437 -2.78 1.13 -15.26
CA ALA A 437 -4.24 1.26 -15.25
C ALA A 437 -4.67 2.70 -15.57
N MET A 438 -4.12 3.68 -14.86
CA MET A 438 -4.40 5.09 -15.13
C MET A 438 -3.93 5.55 -16.51
N ARG A 439 -2.72 5.17 -16.92
CA ARG A 439 -2.15 5.55 -18.22
C ARG A 439 -2.89 4.94 -19.41
N SER A 440 -3.47 3.74 -19.26
CA SER A 440 -4.31 3.12 -20.28
C SER A 440 -5.54 3.97 -20.65
N HIS A 441 -5.94 4.91 -19.77
CA HIS A 441 -7.02 5.87 -19.99
C HIS A 441 -6.54 7.31 -20.24
N GLY A 442 -5.25 7.49 -20.59
CA GLY A 442 -4.62 8.78 -20.87
C GLY A 442 -3.91 9.42 -19.67
N GLY A 443 -3.75 8.69 -18.56
CA GLY A 443 -3.01 9.14 -17.39
C GLY A 443 -3.72 10.23 -16.59
N ILE A 444 -3.04 10.70 -15.54
CA ILE A 444 -3.57 11.72 -14.63
C ILE A 444 -3.90 13.04 -15.36
N GLY A 445 -3.18 13.36 -16.43
CA GLY A 445 -3.46 14.52 -17.29
C GLY A 445 -4.86 14.47 -17.92
N ALA A 446 -5.22 13.34 -18.54
CA ALA A 446 -6.57 13.15 -19.09
C ALA A 446 -7.64 13.09 -17.99
N MET A 447 -7.31 12.52 -16.83
CA MET A 447 -8.23 12.44 -15.68
C MET A 447 -8.58 13.83 -15.13
N VAL A 448 -7.64 14.79 -15.11
CA VAL A 448 -7.95 16.19 -14.76
C VAL A 448 -8.99 16.78 -15.70
N GLY A 449 -8.85 16.55 -17.01
CA GLY A 449 -9.83 17.02 -18.00
C GLY A 449 -11.25 16.45 -17.80
N LYS A 450 -11.36 15.26 -17.19
CA LYS A 450 -12.64 14.57 -16.91
C LYS A 450 -13.19 14.85 -15.50
N GLY A 451 -12.51 15.68 -14.69
CA GLY A 451 -12.83 15.91 -13.28
C GLY A 451 -12.58 14.72 -12.37
N GLN A 452 -11.78 13.75 -12.82
CA GLN A 452 -11.39 12.53 -12.10
C GLN A 452 -10.15 12.74 -11.23
N ALA A 453 -9.41 13.83 -11.44
CA ALA A 453 -8.24 14.22 -10.66
C ALA A 453 -8.22 15.72 -10.39
N ALA A 454 -7.52 16.12 -9.32
CA ALA A 454 -7.26 17.51 -8.98
C ALA A 454 -6.27 18.15 -9.96
N LYS A 455 -6.33 19.48 -10.10
CA LYS A 455 -5.46 20.25 -11.01
C LYS A 455 -3.98 20.28 -10.60
N ASP A 456 -3.63 19.60 -9.51
CA ASP A 456 -2.24 19.36 -9.09
C ASP A 456 -1.61 18.14 -9.79
N TYR A 457 -2.38 17.45 -10.65
CA TYR A 457 -1.94 16.29 -11.41
C TYR A 457 -1.32 15.19 -10.53
N THR A 458 -1.80 15.07 -9.29
CA THR A 458 -1.33 14.11 -8.30
C THR A 458 -2.50 13.39 -7.63
N HIS A 459 -3.49 14.14 -7.13
CA HIS A 459 -4.56 13.57 -6.32
C HIS A 459 -5.80 13.23 -7.15
N LEU A 460 -6.37 12.04 -6.94
CA LEU A 460 -7.65 11.66 -7.54
C LEU A 460 -8.82 12.35 -6.83
N THR A 461 -9.92 12.55 -7.55
CA THR A 461 -11.23 12.81 -6.95
C THR A 461 -11.94 11.49 -6.67
N HIS A 462 -13.04 11.51 -5.90
CA HIS A 462 -13.91 10.35 -5.74
C HIS A 462 -14.34 9.71 -7.06
N LYS A 463 -14.58 10.52 -8.09
CA LYS A 463 -14.93 10.04 -9.44
C LYS A 463 -13.78 9.24 -10.05
N GLY A 464 -12.54 9.74 -9.98
CA GLY A 464 -11.38 8.98 -10.47
C GLY A 464 -11.10 7.73 -9.65
N GLY A 465 -11.34 7.77 -8.34
CA GLY A 465 -11.27 6.60 -7.47
C GLY A 465 -12.22 5.48 -7.88
N VAL A 466 -13.45 5.80 -8.30
CA VAL A 466 -14.41 4.82 -8.88
C VAL A 466 -13.81 4.13 -10.09
N ASP A 467 -13.28 4.90 -11.05
CA ASP A 467 -12.76 4.33 -12.30
C ASP A 467 -11.54 3.41 -12.08
N VAL A 468 -10.62 3.81 -11.18
CA VAL A 468 -9.45 2.98 -10.86
C VAL A 468 -9.86 1.74 -10.07
N ALA A 469 -10.79 1.85 -9.12
CA ALA A 469 -11.32 0.70 -8.38
C ALA A 469 -12.03 -0.30 -9.30
N GLN A 470 -12.79 0.16 -10.29
CA GLN A 470 -13.43 -0.72 -11.27
C GLN A 470 -12.42 -1.50 -12.11
N GLN A 471 -11.33 -0.86 -12.54
CA GLN A 471 -10.24 -1.55 -13.25
C GLN A 471 -9.59 -2.61 -12.36
N PHE A 472 -9.35 -2.30 -11.09
CA PHE A 472 -8.81 -3.27 -10.14
C PHE A 472 -9.76 -4.45 -9.88
N VAL A 473 -11.07 -4.19 -9.76
CA VAL A 473 -12.09 -5.24 -9.59
C VAL A 473 -12.19 -6.15 -10.84
N LYS A 474 -12.02 -5.59 -12.04
CA LYS A 474 -11.91 -6.40 -13.27
C LYS A 474 -10.69 -7.33 -13.20
N ALA A 475 -9.55 -6.84 -12.74
CA ALA A 475 -8.33 -7.64 -12.59
C ALA A 475 -8.49 -8.76 -11.54
N LEU A 476 -9.08 -8.46 -10.37
CA LEU A 476 -9.44 -9.49 -9.38
C LEU A 476 -10.42 -10.53 -9.95
N THR A 477 -11.40 -10.09 -10.74
CA THR A 477 -12.36 -11.04 -11.34
C THR A 477 -11.70 -11.93 -12.40
N ALA A 478 -10.77 -11.41 -13.18
CA ALA A 478 -10.01 -12.20 -14.15
C ALA A 478 -9.16 -13.27 -13.44
N GLU A 479 -8.48 -12.87 -12.37
CA GLU A 479 -7.68 -13.76 -11.53
C GLU A 479 -8.52 -14.86 -10.87
N GLN A 480 -9.71 -14.50 -10.36
CA GLN A 480 -10.66 -15.46 -9.82
C GLN A 480 -11.03 -16.54 -10.85
N ARG A 481 -11.38 -16.13 -12.09
CA ARG A 481 -11.78 -17.04 -13.17
C ARG A 481 -10.66 -17.99 -13.55
N PHE A 482 -9.42 -17.49 -13.62
CA PHE A 482 -8.27 -18.35 -13.87
C PHE A 482 -8.16 -19.44 -12.80
N ARG A 483 -8.25 -19.08 -11.52
CA ARG A 483 -8.17 -20.06 -10.43
C ARG A 483 -9.32 -21.05 -10.43
N GLU A 484 -10.53 -20.60 -10.73
CA GLU A 484 -11.69 -21.48 -10.88
C GLU A 484 -11.54 -22.44 -12.06
N SER A 485 -10.74 -22.12 -13.09
CA SER A 485 -10.45 -23.02 -14.22
C SER A 485 -9.36 -24.06 -13.94
N MET A 486 -8.61 -23.90 -12.86
CA MET A 486 -7.53 -24.82 -12.43
C MET A 486 -8.05 -25.97 -11.55
N HIS A 487 -9.31 -25.89 -11.10
CA HIS A 487 -10.01 -26.88 -10.30
C HIS A 487 -11.19 -27.45 -11.09
#